data_AF-A0A944UGD6-F1
#
_entry.id   AF-A0A944UGD6-F1
#
_cell.length_a   1.000
_cell.length_b   1.000
_cell.length_c   1.000
_cell.angle_alpha   90.00
_cell.angle_beta   90.00
_cell.angle_gamma   90.00
#
_symmetry.space_group_name_H-M   'P 1'
#
loop_
_entity.id
_entity.type
_entity.pdbx_description
1 polymer ?
#
loop_
_entity_poly.entity_id
_entity_poly.type
_entity_poly.pdbx_seq_one_letter_code
_entity_poly.pdbx_strand_id
1 'polypeptide(L)'
;MKNIVIACGGTGGHLTPGIALAQNLEERGYPSWLFISQKSVDSRLARKYPKLSFVPLPGSPLIRTPLGIIRFVFGFLSSFIQSYRFYGKIGADALVGFGGFSSFGPAMAARARGIPVFIHEANRAVGKAVRFLAKRSTRLYLPEGMLLDGISPEVIRNLGYPLRKEFRRIPKERARKQIGVSLNDKLLVVLGGSQGAVSLNKWVKNNLENLAAEGISTYCLTGMKNETSGVVQLEGLGGQVVTSRFVS
;
A
#
# COMPACT_ATOMS: atom_id res chain seq x y z
N MET A 1 -21.50 10.69 -16.13
CA MET A 1 -20.14 10.22 -15.75
C MET A 1 -20.23 9.61 -14.36
N LYS A 2 -19.49 8.54 -14.05
CA LYS A 2 -19.56 7.89 -12.74
C LYS A 2 -18.50 8.45 -11.78
N ASN A 3 -18.91 8.95 -10.63
CA ASN A 3 -18.03 9.41 -9.56
C ASN A 3 -17.67 8.24 -8.63
N ILE A 4 -16.38 7.95 -8.52
CA ILE A 4 -15.88 6.83 -7.72
C ILE A 4 -15.21 7.35 -6.46
N VAL A 5 -15.65 6.89 -5.30
CA VAL A 5 -14.96 7.18 -4.04
C VAL A 5 -14.09 5.99 -3.66
N ILE A 6 -12.88 6.27 -3.17
CA ILE A 6 -11.88 5.29 -2.82
C ILE A 6 -11.50 5.49 -1.36
N ALA A 7 -11.94 4.59 -0.47
CA ALA A 7 -11.48 4.59 0.91
C ALA A 7 -10.17 3.81 1.03
N CYS A 8 -9.09 4.52 1.33
CA CYS A 8 -7.74 3.98 1.34
C CYS A 8 -6.90 4.75 2.36
N GLY A 9 -6.38 4.09 3.40
CA GLY A 9 -5.56 4.80 4.37
C GLY A 9 -5.31 4.08 5.68
N GLY A 10 -4.70 4.81 6.61
CA GLY A 10 -4.31 4.33 7.93
C GLY A 10 -2.96 3.62 7.95
N THR A 11 -2.52 3.07 6.81
CA THR A 11 -1.17 2.56 6.55
C THR A 11 -0.80 2.77 5.07
N GLY A 12 0.50 2.79 4.75
CA GLY A 12 0.98 2.89 3.37
C GLY A 12 0.45 1.77 2.47
N GLY A 13 0.31 0.54 2.98
CA GLY A 13 -0.14 -0.62 2.22
C GLY A 13 -1.61 -0.57 1.78
N HIS A 14 -2.45 0.23 2.44
CA HIS A 14 -3.84 0.47 2.01
C HIS A 14 -3.99 1.72 1.16
N LEU A 15 -3.11 2.73 1.32
CA LEU A 15 -3.15 3.97 0.55
C LEU A 15 -2.59 3.79 -0.88
N THR A 16 -1.48 3.08 -1.05
CA THR A 16 -0.85 2.88 -2.36
C THR A 16 -1.72 2.22 -3.44
N PRO A 17 -2.54 1.19 -3.17
CA PRO A 17 -3.40 0.60 -4.19
C PRO A 17 -4.60 1.51 -4.50
N GLY A 18 -5.06 2.31 -3.53
CA GLY A 18 -6.06 3.35 -3.76
C GLY A 18 -5.56 4.45 -4.71
N ILE A 19 -4.30 4.88 -4.54
CA ILE A 19 -3.63 5.80 -5.48
C ILE A 19 -3.54 5.16 -6.87
N ALA A 20 -3.13 3.89 -6.96
CA ALA A 20 -3.04 3.18 -8.23
C ALA A 20 -4.37 3.14 -8.98
N LEU A 21 -5.46 2.83 -8.26
CA LEU A 21 -6.81 2.83 -8.83
C LEU A 21 -7.23 4.23 -9.28
N ALA A 22 -7.06 5.24 -8.44
CA ALA A 22 -7.41 6.62 -8.76
C ALA A 22 -6.68 7.10 -10.03
N GLN A 23 -5.37 6.87 -10.10
CA GLN A 23 -4.58 7.21 -11.28
C GLN A 23 -5.19 6.60 -12.56
N ASN A 24 -5.60 5.32 -12.53
CA ASN A 24 -6.19 4.67 -13.70
C ASN A 24 -7.60 5.18 -14.03
N LEU A 25 -8.42 5.51 -13.02
CA LEU A 25 -9.75 6.07 -13.21
C LEU A 25 -9.70 7.46 -13.85
N GLU A 26 -8.82 8.34 -13.36
CA GLU A 26 -8.61 9.68 -13.94
C GLU A 26 -8.16 9.60 -15.41
N GLU A 27 -7.28 8.66 -15.75
CA GLU A 27 -6.86 8.41 -17.14
C GLU A 27 -8.01 7.99 -18.06
N ARG A 28 -9.01 7.31 -17.50
CA ARG A 28 -10.20 6.86 -18.21
C ARG A 28 -11.34 7.90 -18.16
N GLY A 29 -11.10 9.07 -17.60
CA GLY A 29 -12.11 10.14 -17.48
C GLY A 29 -13.18 9.88 -16.42
N TYR A 30 -12.91 9.02 -15.43
CA TYR A 30 -13.79 8.83 -14.28
C TYR A 30 -13.29 9.66 -13.08
N PRO A 31 -14.07 10.65 -12.62
CA PRO A 31 -13.71 11.42 -11.44
C PRO A 31 -13.56 10.53 -10.20
N SER A 32 -12.45 10.67 -9.49
CA SER A 32 -12.12 9.86 -8.32
C SER A 32 -11.80 10.70 -7.07
N TRP A 33 -12.27 10.23 -5.92
CA TRP A 33 -12.08 10.92 -4.63
C TRP A 33 -11.48 9.95 -3.59
N LEU A 34 -10.29 10.24 -3.09
CA LEU A 34 -9.57 9.37 -2.16
C LEU A 34 -9.82 9.80 -0.72
N PHE A 35 -10.59 9.00 0.01
CA PHE A 35 -10.79 9.16 1.45
C PHE A 35 -9.60 8.56 2.20
N ILE A 36 -8.80 9.42 2.83
CA ILE A 36 -7.56 9.04 3.52
C ILE A 36 -7.64 9.32 5.02
N SER A 37 -6.76 8.70 5.81
CA SER A 37 -6.64 9.06 7.22
C SER A 37 -5.88 10.36 7.42
N GLN A 38 -6.12 11.05 8.53
CA GLN A 38 -5.38 12.25 8.93
C GLN A 38 -3.96 11.95 9.44
N LYS A 39 -3.45 10.71 9.32
CA LYS A 39 -2.09 10.38 9.74
C LYS A 39 -1.06 11.04 8.83
N SER A 40 0.03 11.51 9.42
CA SER A 40 1.14 12.17 8.70
C SER A 40 1.71 11.35 7.54
N VAL A 41 1.74 10.02 7.65
CA VAL A 41 2.20 9.12 6.59
C VAL A 41 1.33 9.20 5.34
N ASP A 42 0.01 9.28 5.52
CA ASP A 42 -0.95 9.37 4.42
C ASP A 42 -0.84 10.75 3.77
N SER A 43 -0.80 11.82 4.58
CA SER A 43 -0.63 13.20 4.10
C SER A 43 0.67 13.41 3.34
N ARG A 44 1.79 12.82 3.81
CA ARG A 44 3.08 12.91 3.13
C ARG A 44 3.05 12.21 1.78
N LEU A 45 2.40 11.06 1.68
CA LEU A 45 2.27 10.34 0.42
C LEU A 45 1.31 11.06 -0.54
N ALA A 46 0.19 11.57 -0.05
CA ALA A 46 -0.80 12.32 -0.84
C ALA A 46 -0.17 13.54 -1.53
N ARG A 47 0.71 14.28 -0.84
CA ARG A 47 1.46 15.42 -1.42
C ARG A 47 2.29 15.07 -2.66
N LYS A 48 2.65 13.80 -2.87
CA LYS A 48 3.36 13.35 -4.08
C LYS A 48 2.46 13.22 -5.31
N TYR A 49 1.14 13.33 -5.15
CA TYR A 49 0.15 13.13 -6.19
C TYR A 49 -0.82 14.33 -6.28
N PRO A 50 -0.35 15.55 -6.59
CA PRO A 50 -1.16 16.78 -6.55
C PRO A 50 -2.35 16.78 -7.53
N LYS A 51 -2.33 15.89 -8.54
CA LYS A 51 -3.42 15.74 -9.51
C LYS A 51 -4.58 14.88 -9.01
N LEU A 52 -4.44 14.20 -7.87
CA LEU A 52 -5.49 13.37 -7.29
C LEU A 52 -6.25 14.12 -6.20
N SER A 53 -7.55 13.86 -6.10
CA SER A 53 -8.41 14.52 -5.12
C SER A 53 -8.45 13.75 -3.80
N PHE A 54 -7.67 14.20 -2.82
CA PHE A 54 -7.64 13.61 -1.48
C PHE A 54 -8.59 14.33 -0.51
N VAL A 55 -9.35 13.55 0.26
CA VAL A 55 -10.27 14.02 1.31
C VAL A 55 -9.86 13.36 2.63
N PRO A 56 -9.21 14.10 3.55
CA PRO A 56 -8.84 13.55 4.84
C PRO A 56 -10.07 13.39 5.73
N LEU A 57 -10.28 12.19 6.25
CA LEU A 57 -11.36 11.88 7.18
C LEU A 57 -10.81 11.53 8.58
N PRO A 58 -11.56 11.88 9.64
CA PRO A 58 -11.22 11.43 10.98
C PRO A 58 -11.38 9.91 11.07
N GLY A 59 -10.58 9.29 11.93
CA GLY A 59 -10.67 7.86 12.18
C GLY A 59 -9.61 7.41 13.17
N SER A 60 -10.00 6.52 14.06
CA SER A 60 -9.09 5.87 15.02
C SER A 60 -9.20 4.36 14.88
N PRO A 61 -8.11 3.60 15.10
CA PRO A 61 -8.20 2.15 15.22
C PRO A 61 -8.98 1.78 16.50
N LEU A 62 -9.63 0.61 16.48
CA LEU A 62 -10.29 0.09 17.67
C LEU A 62 -9.24 -0.41 18.67
N ILE A 63 -9.14 0.28 19.81
CA ILE A 63 -8.29 -0.09 20.94
C ILE A 63 -9.20 -0.52 22.09
N ARG A 64 -8.95 -1.69 22.69
CA ARG A 64 -9.78 -2.29 23.75
C ARG A 64 -9.55 -1.64 25.13
N THR A 65 -9.55 -0.31 25.18
CA THR A 65 -9.56 0.48 26.40
C THR A 65 -10.78 1.40 26.37
N PRO A 66 -11.35 1.82 27.52
CA PRO A 66 -12.52 2.70 27.53
C PRO A 66 -12.32 3.95 26.65
N LEU A 67 -11.18 4.65 26.82
CA LEU A 67 -10.83 5.81 26.01
C LEU A 67 -10.59 5.46 24.53
N GLY A 68 -10.01 4.29 24.25
CA GLY A 68 -9.79 3.79 22.89
C GLY A 68 -11.09 3.52 22.14
N ILE A 69 -12.09 2.93 22.81
CA ILE A 69 -13.43 2.69 22.27
C ILE A 69 -14.14 4.01 22.01
N ILE A 70 -14.10 4.94 22.97
CA ILE A 70 -14.69 6.28 22.81
C ILE A 70 -14.11 6.98 21.57
N ARG A 71 -12.78 7.02 21.45
CA ARG A 71 -12.09 7.61 20.28
C ARG A 71 -12.45 6.92 18.96
N PHE A 72 -12.57 5.59 18.98
CA PHE A 72 -13.04 4.83 17.82
C PHE A 72 -14.46 5.22 17.42
N VAL A 73 -15.40 5.26 18.36
CA VAL A 73 -16.81 5.59 18.11
C VAL A 73 -16.96 7.02 17.57
N PHE A 74 -16.32 8.01 18.21
CA PHE A 74 -16.36 9.39 17.73
C PHE A 74 -15.73 9.54 16.34
N GLY A 75 -14.56 8.91 16.12
CA GLY A 75 -13.89 8.91 14.82
C GLY A 75 -14.75 8.26 13.73
N PHE A 76 -15.37 7.11 14.04
CA PHE A 76 -16.29 6.41 13.15
C PHE A 76 -17.51 7.27 12.81
N LEU A 77 -18.20 7.82 13.80
CA LEU A 77 -19.43 8.58 13.59
C LEU A 77 -19.15 9.85 12.77
N SER A 78 -18.07 10.56 13.09
CA SER A 78 -17.66 11.74 12.32
C SER A 78 -17.29 11.37 10.87
N SER A 79 -16.53 10.28 10.67
CA SER A 79 -16.19 9.76 9.34
C SER A 79 -17.43 9.37 8.54
N PHE A 80 -18.39 8.71 9.18
CA PHE A 80 -19.66 8.31 8.60
C PHE A 80 -20.47 9.52 8.13
N ILE A 81 -20.69 10.51 9.01
CA ILE A 81 -21.48 11.72 8.70
C ILE A 81 -20.84 12.50 7.55
N GLN A 82 -19.52 12.73 7.62
CA GLN A 82 -18.80 13.44 6.58
C GLN A 82 -18.87 12.70 5.23
N SER A 83 -18.65 11.39 5.23
CA SER A 83 -18.78 10.55 4.03
C SER A 83 -20.19 10.61 3.46
N TYR A 84 -21.22 10.46 4.31
CA TYR A 84 -22.62 10.46 3.89
C TYR A 84 -23.03 11.77 3.21
N ARG A 85 -22.59 12.91 3.76
CA ARG A 85 -22.82 14.24 3.15
C ARG A 85 -22.03 14.40 1.86
N PHE A 86 -20.78 13.96 1.85
CA PHE A 86 -19.91 14.04 0.68
C PHE A 86 -20.49 13.27 -0.52
N TYR A 87 -20.93 12.03 -0.30
CA TYR A 87 -21.56 11.21 -1.33
C TYR A 87 -22.75 11.89 -1.99
N GLY A 88 -23.60 12.56 -1.21
CA GLY A 88 -24.73 13.34 -1.75
C GLY A 88 -24.26 14.56 -2.54
N LYS A 89 -23.25 15.29 -2.03
CA LYS A 89 -22.71 16.49 -2.69
C LYS A 89 -22.14 16.20 -4.08
N ILE A 90 -21.41 15.09 -4.22
CA ILE A 90 -20.72 14.76 -5.48
C ILE A 90 -21.52 13.81 -6.38
N GLY A 91 -22.63 13.24 -5.91
CA GLY A 91 -23.35 12.18 -6.63
C GLY A 91 -22.48 10.93 -6.80
N ALA A 92 -22.04 10.33 -5.70
CA ALA A 92 -21.18 9.15 -5.73
C ALA A 92 -21.90 7.89 -6.26
N ASP A 93 -21.28 7.21 -7.22
CA ASP A 93 -21.84 6.01 -7.87
C ASP A 93 -21.34 4.70 -7.26
N ALA A 94 -20.13 4.69 -6.70
CA ALA A 94 -19.54 3.52 -6.06
C ALA A 94 -18.49 3.91 -5.02
N LEU A 95 -18.32 3.02 -4.04
CA LEU A 95 -17.20 3.07 -3.11
C LEU A 95 -16.29 1.85 -3.31
N VAL A 96 -14.98 2.08 -3.42
CA VAL A 96 -13.97 1.02 -3.37
C VAL A 96 -13.16 1.18 -2.08
N GLY A 97 -13.18 0.18 -1.20
CA GLY A 97 -12.42 0.16 0.05
C GLY A 97 -11.21 -0.76 -0.02
N PHE A 98 -10.01 -0.23 0.23
CA PHE A 98 -8.75 -0.98 0.31
C PHE A 98 -8.39 -1.42 1.73
N GLY A 99 -9.41 -1.72 2.54
CA GLY A 99 -9.25 -2.18 3.91
C GLY A 99 -8.83 -1.11 4.93
N GLY A 100 -8.44 -1.56 6.12
CA GLY A 100 -8.18 -0.71 7.28
C GLY A 100 -9.44 -0.16 7.97
N PHE A 101 -9.27 0.36 9.18
CA PHE A 101 -10.37 0.98 9.95
C PHE A 101 -10.91 2.25 9.27
N SER A 102 -10.09 2.93 8.47
CA SER A 102 -10.46 4.14 7.71
C SER A 102 -11.53 3.87 6.66
N SER A 103 -11.66 2.64 6.16
CA SER A 103 -12.70 2.27 5.19
C SER A 103 -14.05 1.97 5.83
N PHE A 104 -14.11 1.78 7.15
CA PHE A 104 -15.32 1.32 7.82
C PHE A 104 -16.44 2.36 7.85
N GLY A 105 -16.15 3.59 8.33
CA GLY A 105 -17.10 4.71 8.31
C GLY A 105 -17.65 5.03 6.91
N PRO A 106 -16.77 5.24 5.91
CA PRO A 106 -17.16 5.45 4.52
C PRO A 106 -18.04 4.33 3.96
N ALA A 107 -17.66 3.06 4.17
CA ALA A 107 -18.43 1.93 3.67
C ALA A 107 -19.82 1.82 4.31
N MET A 108 -19.94 2.08 5.61
CA MET A 108 -21.24 2.11 6.26
C MET A 108 -22.10 3.27 5.71
N ALA A 109 -21.51 4.43 5.48
CA ALA A 109 -22.21 5.59 4.91
C ALA A 109 -22.66 5.37 3.45
N ALA A 110 -21.83 4.72 2.63
CA ALA A 110 -22.17 4.38 1.26
C ALA A 110 -23.38 3.43 1.22
N ARG A 111 -23.37 2.40 2.07
CA ARG A 111 -24.48 1.45 2.19
C ARG A 111 -25.77 2.13 2.68
N ALA A 112 -25.67 3.05 3.63
CA ALA A 112 -26.82 3.82 4.10
C ALA A 112 -27.46 4.69 2.99
N ARG A 113 -26.71 5.02 1.93
CA ARG A 113 -27.21 5.73 0.73
C ARG A 113 -27.59 4.80 -0.43
N GLY A 114 -27.50 3.48 -0.26
CA GLY A 114 -27.71 2.53 -1.35
C GLY A 114 -26.58 2.53 -2.41
N ILE A 115 -25.42 3.10 -2.10
CA ILE A 115 -24.26 3.11 -3.00
C ILE A 115 -23.57 1.75 -2.93
N PRO A 116 -23.27 1.09 -4.07
CA PRO A 116 -22.57 -0.19 -4.08
C PRO A 116 -21.16 -0.07 -3.51
N VAL A 117 -20.79 -1.04 -2.68
CA VAL A 117 -19.49 -1.08 -1.99
C VAL A 117 -18.67 -2.25 -2.50
N PHE A 118 -17.48 -1.96 -2.99
CA PHE A 118 -16.48 -2.92 -3.43
C PHE A 118 -15.34 -2.94 -2.42
N ILE A 119 -14.88 -4.12 -2.03
CA ILE A 119 -13.76 -4.24 -1.08
C ILE A 119 -12.62 -4.96 -1.78
N HIS A 120 -11.39 -4.47 -1.61
CA HIS A 120 -10.16 -5.15 -2.00
C HIS A 120 -9.33 -5.40 -0.76
N GLU A 121 -8.86 -6.63 -0.61
CA GLU A 121 -7.95 -7.03 0.45
C GLU A 121 -6.82 -7.83 -0.16
N ALA A 122 -5.60 -7.33 -0.01
CA ALA A 122 -4.42 -7.96 -0.56
C ALA A 122 -3.60 -8.72 0.49
N ASN A 123 -3.85 -8.46 1.77
CA ASN A 123 -3.13 -9.12 2.84
C ASN A 123 -3.67 -10.54 3.02
N ARG A 124 -2.76 -11.50 3.22
CA ARG A 124 -3.15 -12.89 3.57
C ARG A 124 -3.87 -12.96 4.92
N ALA A 125 -3.46 -12.12 5.88
CA ALA A 125 -4.12 -12.01 7.17
C ALA A 125 -5.24 -10.96 7.10
N VAL A 126 -6.46 -11.38 6.75
CA VAL A 126 -7.59 -10.46 6.59
C VAL A 126 -8.09 -9.92 7.92
N GLY A 127 -8.09 -8.60 8.04
CA GLY A 127 -8.49 -7.88 9.26
C GLY A 127 -10.00 -7.91 9.54
N LYS A 128 -10.37 -7.73 10.81
CA LYS A 128 -11.78 -7.80 11.27
C LYS A 128 -12.72 -6.84 10.53
N ALA A 129 -12.27 -5.61 10.27
CA ALA A 129 -13.06 -4.61 9.55
C ALA A 129 -13.38 -5.08 8.13
N VAL A 130 -12.38 -5.62 7.41
CA VAL A 130 -12.56 -6.16 6.06
C VAL A 130 -13.50 -7.36 6.08
N ARG A 131 -13.34 -8.30 7.02
CA ARG A 131 -14.26 -9.45 7.16
C ARG A 131 -15.71 -9.00 7.34
N PHE A 132 -15.93 -7.98 8.16
CA PHE A 132 -17.27 -7.43 8.38
C PHE A 132 -17.84 -6.77 7.11
N LEU A 133 -17.04 -5.96 6.43
CA LEU A 133 -17.46 -5.24 5.22
C LEU A 133 -17.68 -6.19 4.04
N ALA A 134 -16.85 -7.22 3.92
CA ALA A 134 -16.93 -8.24 2.87
C ALA A 134 -18.28 -8.95 2.85
N LYS A 135 -18.85 -9.26 4.03
CA LYS A 135 -20.18 -9.89 4.13
C LYS A 135 -21.31 -9.06 3.53
N ARG A 136 -21.05 -7.77 3.32
CA ARG A 136 -22.05 -6.80 2.91
C ARG A 136 -21.59 -5.93 1.73
N SER A 137 -20.54 -6.37 1.04
CA SER A 137 -20.03 -5.72 -0.16
C SER A 137 -20.71 -6.30 -1.39
N THR A 138 -20.84 -5.48 -2.42
CA THR A 138 -21.31 -5.88 -3.75
C THR A 138 -20.35 -6.88 -4.38
N ARG A 139 -19.04 -6.67 -4.22
CA ARG A 139 -17.99 -7.63 -4.57
C ARG A 139 -16.83 -7.53 -3.57
N LEU A 140 -16.09 -8.62 -3.46
CA LEU A 140 -14.85 -8.74 -2.71
C LEU A 140 -13.74 -9.17 -3.65
N TYR A 141 -12.69 -8.38 -3.76
CA TYR A 141 -11.50 -8.68 -4.54
C TYR A 141 -10.41 -9.23 -3.64
N LEU A 142 -9.95 -10.44 -3.92
CA LEU A 142 -8.88 -11.13 -3.17
C LEU A 142 -7.79 -11.62 -4.13
N PRO A 143 -6.55 -11.85 -3.66
CA PRO A 143 -5.54 -12.57 -4.40
C PRO A 143 -6.02 -13.96 -4.84
N GLU A 144 -5.46 -14.45 -5.94
CA GLU A 144 -5.76 -15.79 -6.44
C GLU A 144 -5.50 -16.87 -5.38
N GLY A 145 -6.43 -17.82 -5.28
CA GLY A 145 -6.39 -18.91 -4.29
C GLY A 145 -6.77 -18.52 -2.87
N MET A 146 -7.14 -17.25 -2.61
CA MET A 146 -7.64 -16.82 -1.30
C MET A 146 -9.16 -16.90 -1.23
N LEU A 147 -9.66 -17.54 -0.17
CA LEU A 147 -11.07 -17.56 0.21
C LEU A 147 -11.25 -16.94 1.59
N LEU A 148 -12.48 -16.51 1.89
CA LEU A 148 -12.83 -15.95 3.19
C LEU A 148 -14.07 -16.63 3.74
N ASP A 149 -13.93 -17.25 4.91
CA ASP A 149 -15.01 -18.01 5.53
C ASP A 149 -16.26 -17.15 5.74
N GLY A 150 -17.41 -17.72 5.37
CA GLY A 150 -18.71 -17.05 5.47
C GLY A 150 -18.94 -15.94 4.44
N ILE A 151 -18.18 -15.92 3.35
CA ILE A 151 -18.45 -15.10 2.15
C ILE A 151 -18.81 -16.03 0.99
N SER A 152 -19.91 -15.71 0.29
CA SER A 152 -20.32 -16.46 -0.89
C SER A 152 -19.28 -16.36 -2.01
N PRO A 153 -18.89 -17.47 -2.68
CA PRO A 153 -17.96 -17.45 -3.81
C PRO A 153 -18.38 -16.51 -4.95
N GLU A 154 -19.68 -16.28 -5.13
CA GLU A 154 -20.21 -15.40 -6.18
C GLU A 154 -19.84 -13.91 -5.98
N VAL A 155 -19.58 -13.50 -4.73
CA VAL A 155 -19.16 -12.16 -4.34
C VAL A 155 -17.66 -11.99 -4.59
N ILE A 156 -16.89 -13.07 -4.53
CA ILE A 156 -15.44 -13.08 -4.61
C ILE A 156 -14.99 -12.98 -6.07
N ARG A 157 -14.00 -12.12 -6.34
CA ARG A 157 -13.28 -12.03 -7.61
C ARG A 157 -11.79 -12.03 -7.34
N ASN A 158 -11.04 -12.79 -8.14
CA ASN A 158 -9.60 -12.85 -7.99
C ASN A 158 -8.95 -11.66 -8.68
N LEU A 159 -8.19 -10.87 -7.92
CA LEU A 159 -7.42 -9.74 -8.42
C LEU A 159 -6.17 -9.56 -7.55
N GLY A 160 -5.03 -9.37 -8.21
CA GLY A 160 -3.77 -9.06 -7.54
C GLY A 160 -3.74 -7.68 -6.87
N TYR A 161 -2.56 -7.29 -6.44
CA TYR A 161 -2.33 -5.98 -5.83
C TYR A 161 -2.26 -4.88 -6.89
N PRO A 162 -3.10 -3.82 -6.83
CA PRO A 162 -2.99 -2.70 -7.76
C PRO A 162 -1.66 -1.97 -7.61
N LEU A 163 -0.92 -1.87 -8.72
CA LEU A 163 0.37 -1.20 -8.76
C LEU A 163 0.23 0.21 -9.32
N ARG A 164 0.89 1.18 -8.67
CA ARG A 164 0.90 2.58 -9.13
C ARG A 164 1.58 2.69 -10.48
N LYS A 165 1.23 3.72 -11.25
CA LYS A 165 1.74 3.91 -12.62
C LYS A 165 3.26 4.02 -12.72
N GLU A 166 3.94 4.37 -11.62
CA GLU A 166 5.39 4.43 -11.56
C GLU A 166 6.05 3.04 -11.55
N PHE A 167 5.33 1.98 -11.16
CA PHE A 167 5.80 0.60 -11.23
C PHE A 167 5.64 0.07 -12.66
N ARG A 168 6.59 0.44 -13.53
CA ARG A 168 6.67 -0.06 -14.91
C ARG A 168 7.85 -1.00 -15.06
N ARG A 169 7.69 -2.02 -15.90
CA ARG A 169 8.82 -2.84 -16.33
C ARG A 169 9.70 -2.00 -17.24
N ILE A 170 11.00 -2.01 -16.96
CA ILE A 170 12.04 -1.42 -17.82
C ILE A 170 13.04 -2.51 -18.21
N PRO A 171 13.77 -2.36 -19.33
CA PRO A 171 14.80 -3.31 -19.72
C PRO A 171 15.83 -3.52 -18.61
N LYS A 172 16.31 -4.76 -18.46
CA LYS A 172 17.22 -5.19 -17.39
C LYS A 172 18.50 -4.38 -17.40
N GLU A 173 19.03 -4.09 -18.58
CA GLU A 173 20.23 -3.31 -18.86
C GLU A 173 20.08 -1.89 -18.32
N ARG A 174 18.91 -1.27 -18.59
CA ARG A 174 18.60 0.08 -18.11
C ARG A 174 18.46 0.11 -16.59
N ALA A 175 17.74 -0.87 -16.01
CA ALA A 175 17.59 -0.96 -14.55
C ALA A 175 18.95 -1.11 -13.85
N ARG A 176 19.78 -2.03 -14.34
CA ARG A 176 21.10 -2.30 -13.78
C ARG A 176 22.05 -1.12 -13.89
N LYS A 177 22.05 -0.43 -15.04
CA LYS A 177 22.80 0.82 -15.22
C LYS A 177 22.38 1.90 -14.22
N GLN A 178 21.07 2.06 -13.96
CA GLN A 178 20.56 3.05 -13.00
C GLN A 178 21.01 2.79 -11.56
N ILE A 179 21.17 1.53 -11.18
CA ILE A 179 21.65 1.15 -9.84
C ILE A 179 23.17 0.87 -9.79
N GLY A 180 23.88 1.07 -10.91
CA GLY A 180 25.32 0.89 -11.07
C GLY A 180 25.82 -0.55 -11.01
N VAL A 181 24.98 -1.56 -11.26
CA VAL A 181 25.37 -2.99 -11.18
C VAL A 181 25.68 -3.51 -12.59
N SER A 182 26.69 -4.37 -12.74
CA SER A 182 27.03 -4.94 -14.05
C SER A 182 25.96 -5.92 -14.54
N LEU A 183 25.91 -6.16 -15.86
CA LEU A 183 25.00 -7.11 -16.48
C LEU A 183 25.34 -8.58 -16.17
N ASN A 184 26.57 -8.86 -15.78
CA ASN A 184 27.01 -10.23 -15.50
C ASN A 184 26.94 -10.57 -14.01
N ASP A 185 26.80 -9.57 -13.14
CA ASP A 185 26.77 -9.79 -11.69
C ASP A 185 25.54 -10.58 -11.27
N LYS A 186 25.75 -11.55 -10.38
CA LYS A 186 24.69 -12.03 -9.48
C LYS A 186 24.38 -10.91 -8.51
N LEU A 187 23.10 -10.55 -8.40
CA LEU A 187 22.67 -9.43 -7.57
C LEU A 187 21.62 -9.89 -6.55
N LEU A 188 21.93 -9.68 -5.28
CA LEU A 188 20.97 -9.78 -4.18
C LEU A 188 20.42 -8.39 -3.84
N VAL A 189 19.11 -8.21 -4.05
CA VAL A 189 18.41 -6.98 -3.63
C VAL A 189 17.74 -7.23 -2.28
N VAL A 190 18.07 -6.42 -1.28
CA VAL A 190 17.55 -6.54 0.09
C VAL A 190 16.63 -5.36 0.39
N LEU A 191 15.38 -5.65 0.71
CA LEU A 191 14.33 -4.66 0.95
C LEU A 191 13.86 -4.70 2.40
N GLY A 192 14.18 -3.67 3.18
CA GLY A 192 13.74 -3.55 4.58
C GLY A 192 12.38 -2.87 4.79
N GLY A 193 11.68 -2.49 3.73
CA GLY A 193 10.45 -1.69 3.81
C GLY A 193 10.71 -0.21 4.12
N SER A 194 9.63 0.56 4.31
CA SER A 194 9.72 2.03 4.36
C SER A 194 10.48 2.60 5.57
N GLN A 195 10.49 1.87 6.69
CA GLN A 195 11.28 2.25 7.88
C GLN A 195 12.67 1.59 7.90
N GLY A 196 12.95 0.70 6.94
CA GLY A 196 14.12 -0.17 6.98
C GLY A 196 13.96 -1.33 7.96
N ALA A 197 14.83 -2.33 7.82
CA ALA A 197 14.89 -3.48 8.71
C ALA A 197 16.32 -3.61 9.26
N VAL A 198 16.54 -3.17 10.50
CA VAL A 198 17.87 -3.16 11.12
C VAL A 198 18.51 -4.55 11.13
N SER A 199 17.72 -5.60 11.38
CA SER A 199 18.18 -6.99 11.32
C SER A 199 18.71 -7.38 9.93
N LEU A 200 17.99 -7.02 8.86
CA LEU A 200 18.44 -7.27 7.49
C LEU A 200 19.68 -6.45 7.15
N ASN A 201 19.71 -5.18 7.52
CA ASN A 201 20.86 -4.31 7.28
C ASN A 201 22.13 -4.86 7.95
N LYS A 202 22.02 -5.32 9.20
CA LYS A 202 23.12 -5.97 9.93
C LYS A 202 23.51 -7.29 9.29
N TRP A 203 22.54 -8.11 8.91
CA TRP A 203 22.80 -9.39 8.26
C TRP A 203 23.60 -9.21 6.96
N VAL A 204 23.23 -8.24 6.11
CA VAL A 204 23.98 -7.96 4.88
C VAL A 204 25.41 -7.54 5.21
N LYS A 205 25.60 -6.61 6.16
CA LYS A 205 26.93 -6.12 6.57
C LYS A 205 27.83 -7.24 7.09
N ASN A 206 27.28 -8.14 7.90
CA ASN A 206 28.03 -9.24 8.49
C ASN A 206 28.34 -10.37 7.50
N ASN A 207 27.76 -10.36 6.30
CA ASN A 207 27.95 -11.40 5.27
C ASN A 207 28.56 -10.86 3.97
N LEU A 208 29.09 -9.64 3.95
CA LEU A 208 29.64 -9.04 2.73
C LEU A 208 30.79 -9.88 2.14
N GLU A 209 31.70 -10.37 2.97
CA GLU A 209 32.83 -11.19 2.52
C GLU A 209 32.38 -12.54 1.95
N ASN A 210 31.45 -13.22 2.63
CA ASN A 210 30.89 -14.48 2.14
C ASN A 210 30.16 -14.29 0.80
N LEU A 211 29.37 -13.23 0.68
CA LEU A 211 28.67 -12.89 -0.56
C LEU A 211 29.64 -12.52 -1.68
N ALA A 212 30.72 -11.78 -1.36
CA ALA A 212 31.76 -11.45 -2.31
C ALA A 212 32.52 -12.69 -2.79
N ALA A 213 32.86 -13.61 -1.88
CA ALA A 213 33.47 -14.89 -2.22
C ALA A 213 32.61 -15.67 -3.22
N GLU A 214 31.28 -15.63 -3.11
CA GLU A 214 30.34 -16.24 -4.07
C GLU A 214 30.08 -15.41 -5.35
N GLY A 215 30.69 -14.23 -5.48
CA GLY A 215 30.49 -13.32 -6.62
C GLY A 215 29.13 -12.61 -6.63
N ILE A 216 28.53 -12.39 -5.47
CA ILE A 216 27.18 -11.82 -5.31
C ILE A 216 27.28 -10.35 -4.88
N SER A 217 26.95 -9.44 -5.81
CA SER A 217 26.75 -8.02 -5.51
C SER A 217 25.47 -7.82 -4.70
N THR A 218 25.43 -6.77 -3.87
CA THR A 218 24.25 -6.47 -3.04
C THR A 218 23.72 -5.06 -3.28
N TYR A 219 22.41 -4.90 -3.24
CA TYR A 219 21.73 -3.61 -3.23
C TYR A 219 20.74 -3.59 -2.07
N CYS A 220 21.13 -2.97 -0.97
CA CYS A 220 20.41 -2.97 0.29
C CYS A 220 19.72 -1.63 0.53
N LEU A 221 18.38 -1.64 0.53
CA LEU A 221 17.57 -0.49 0.89
C LEU A 221 17.44 -0.41 2.42
N THR A 222 18.23 0.46 3.03
CA THR A 222 18.43 0.54 4.48
C THR A 222 17.29 1.27 5.20
N GLY A 223 16.56 2.13 4.49
CA GLY A 223 15.39 2.86 4.97
C GLY A 223 15.72 4.20 5.65
N MET A 224 14.72 5.09 5.70
CA MET A 224 14.88 6.51 6.06
C MET A 224 15.49 6.82 7.44
N LYS A 225 15.50 5.86 8.37
CA LYS A 225 16.06 6.05 9.72
C LYS A 225 17.47 5.47 9.90
N ASN A 226 17.98 4.74 8.90
CA ASN A 226 19.26 4.06 8.99
C ASN A 226 20.27 4.79 8.10
N GLU A 227 21.09 5.65 8.69
CA GLU A 227 22.07 6.54 8.04
C GLU A 227 23.29 5.81 7.42
N THR A 228 23.13 4.59 6.92
CA THR A 228 24.24 3.87 6.29
C THR A 228 24.00 3.77 4.80
N SER A 229 24.10 4.91 4.13
CA SER A 229 24.27 4.96 2.68
C SER A 229 25.76 4.86 2.35
N GLY A 230 26.11 4.05 1.36
CA GLY A 230 27.51 3.81 1.03
C GLY A 230 27.70 2.72 0.00
N VAL A 231 28.91 2.65 -0.55
CA VAL A 231 29.33 1.62 -1.51
C VAL A 231 30.55 0.93 -0.92
N VAL A 232 30.49 -0.40 -0.83
CA VAL A 232 31.61 -1.26 -0.45
C VAL A 232 31.97 -2.11 -1.66
N GLN A 233 33.26 -2.16 -2.00
CA GLN A 233 33.77 -3.02 -3.06
C GLN A 233 34.72 -4.03 -2.44
N LEU A 234 34.51 -5.30 -2.78
CA LEU A 234 35.31 -6.41 -2.32
C LEU A 234 35.77 -7.23 -3.53
N GLU A 235 36.90 -7.89 -3.40
CA GLU A 235 37.37 -8.84 -4.39
C GLU A 235 36.64 -10.18 -4.19
N GLY A 236 36.06 -10.71 -5.27
CA GLY A 236 35.36 -11.99 -5.29
C GLY A 236 36.15 -13.08 -5.99
N LEU A 237 35.52 -14.26 -6.15
CA LEU A 237 36.13 -15.41 -6.84
C LEU A 237 36.72 -15.02 -8.20
N GLY A 238 38.01 -15.29 -8.40
CA GLY A 238 38.72 -15.03 -9.67
C GLY A 238 39.12 -13.56 -9.92
N GLY A 239 39.20 -12.73 -8.88
CA GLY A 239 39.66 -11.33 -8.98
C GLY A 239 38.58 -10.35 -9.48
N GLN A 240 37.33 -10.80 -9.58
CA GLN A 240 36.22 -9.93 -9.95
C GLN A 240 35.86 -8.98 -8.81
N VAL A 241 35.60 -7.71 -9.11
CA VAL A 241 35.15 -6.74 -8.10
C VAL A 241 33.64 -6.89 -7.88
N VAL A 242 33.25 -7.25 -6.65
CA VAL A 242 31.86 -7.32 -6.21
C VAL A 242 31.47 -6.02 -5.53
N THR A 243 30.31 -5.46 -5.89
CA THR A 243 29.84 -4.18 -5.35
C THR A 243 28.62 -4.34 -4.45
N SER A 244 28.72 -3.84 -3.23
CA SER A 244 27.64 -3.79 -2.24
C SER A 244 27.23 -2.35 -2.00
N ARG A 245 25.99 -2.02 -2.36
CA ARG A 245 25.41 -0.68 -2.19
C ARG A 245 24.39 -0.68 -1.07
N PHE A 246 24.49 0.31 -0.20
CA PHE A 246 23.50 0.62 0.82
C PHE A 246 22.85 1.96 0.49
N VAL A 247 21.52 2.00 0.44
CA VAL A 247 20.75 3.16 -0.02
C VAL A 247 19.58 3.42 0.94
N SER A 248 19.52 4.63 1.49
CA SER A 248 18.47 5.09 2.42
C SER A 248 17.19 5.56 1.73
#